data_AF-A0A2J6XIS7-F1
#
_entry.id   AF-A0A2J6XIS7-F1
#
_cell.length_a   1.000
_cell.length_b   1.000
_cell.length_c   1.000
_cell.angle_alpha   90.00
_cell.angle_beta   90.00
_cell.angle_gamma   90.00
#
_symmetry.space_group_name_H-M   'P 1'
#
loop_
_entity.id
_entity.type
_entity.pdbx_description
1 polymer ?
#
loop_
_entity_poly.entity_id
_entity_poly.type
_entity_poly.pdbx_seq_one_letter_code
_entity_poly.pdbx_strand_id
1 'polypeptide(L)'
;MTTPIYGEGIINVNQKGLINYIINFDYYDEKKEYYKLIYSSLNYKEEERLKNEMQKQINSEKTILNEKYSFPVVKYAKIGIRGTPRISFATFYIEISWIPNIGKNVYENIYEETTAEYDYSVTWILPNCGNFNKIDVSGEVYYENNYAFIKVKKGTKINGYESILFDLPKSCF
;
A
#
# COMPACT_ATOMS: atom_id res chain seq x y z
N MET A 1 -20.79 1.82 -12.55
CA MET A 1 -20.40 0.86 -11.50
C MET A 1 -19.04 0.33 -11.88
N THR A 2 -18.05 0.68 -11.09
CA THR A 2 -16.67 0.22 -11.22
C THR A 2 -16.54 -1.10 -10.48
N THR A 3 -15.86 -2.08 -11.08
CA THR A 3 -15.58 -3.38 -10.46
C THR A 3 -14.08 -3.53 -10.28
N PRO A 4 -13.56 -3.79 -9.07
CA PRO A 4 -12.12 -3.93 -8.87
C PRO A 4 -11.60 -5.17 -9.61
N ILE A 5 -10.44 -5.01 -10.25
CA ILE A 5 -9.76 -6.05 -11.03
C ILE A 5 -8.50 -6.50 -10.29
N TYR A 6 -7.72 -5.55 -9.81
CA TYR A 6 -6.38 -5.81 -9.27
C TYR A 6 -5.95 -4.72 -8.30
N GLY A 7 -5.19 -5.09 -7.27
CA GLY A 7 -4.52 -4.17 -6.36
C GLY A 7 -3.00 -4.28 -6.46
N GLU A 8 -2.30 -3.15 -6.39
CA GLU A 8 -0.84 -3.11 -6.31
C GLU A 8 -0.42 -2.16 -5.18
N GLY A 9 0.41 -2.64 -4.27
CA GLY A 9 1.07 -1.83 -3.26
C GLY A 9 2.57 -1.77 -3.50
N ILE A 10 3.16 -0.59 -3.43
CA ILE A 10 4.61 -0.41 -3.40
C ILE A 10 4.94 0.35 -2.12
N ILE A 11 5.71 -0.28 -1.25
CA ILE A 11 6.08 0.27 0.06
C ILE A 11 7.59 0.44 0.09
N ASN A 12 8.04 1.70 0.15
CA ASN A 12 9.44 2.05 0.13
C ASN A 12 9.87 2.62 1.49
N VAL A 13 10.78 1.92 2.15
CA VAL A 13 11.35 2.28 3.45
C VAL A 13 12.57 3.19 3.21
N ASN A 14 12.45 4.47 3.58
CA ASN A 14 13.56 5.41 3.51
C ASN A 14 14.33 5.46 4.84
N GLN A 15 15.65 5.60 4.74
CA GLN A 15 16.58 5.78 5.86
C GLN A 15 16.31 7.06 6.67
N LYS A 16 15.68 8.08 6.06
CA LYS A 16 15.41 9.38 6.69
C LYS A 16 14.13 9.40 7.54
N GLY A 17 13.65 8.25 8.02
CA GLY A 17 12.47 8.19 8.89
C GLY A 17 11.14 8.41 8.16
N LEU A 18 11.08 8.02 6.89
CA LEU A 18 9.84 8.07 6.10
C LEU A 18 9.61 6.73 5.42
N ILE A 19 8.40 6.20 5.47
CA ILE A 19 7.96 5.10 4.62
C ILE A 19 6.89 5.64 3.68
N ASN A 20 7.06 5.39 2.38
CA ASN A 20 6.14 5.84 1.34
C ASN A 20 5.38 4.65 0.76
N TYR A 21 4.07 4.79 0.62
CA TYR A 21 3.21 3.78 0.05
C TYR A 21 2.59 4.37 -1.21
N ILE A 22 2.68 3.63 -2.29
CA ILE A 22 1.89 3.87 -3.49
C ILE A 22 0.96 2.68 -3.61
N ILE A 23 -0.32 2.91 -3.36
CA ILE A 23 -1.34 1.87 -3.49
C ILE A 23 -2.18 2.20 -4.71
N ASN A 24 -2.28 1.28 -5.64
CA ASN A 24 -3.03 1.43 -6.86
C ASN A 24 -4.11 0.35 -6.95
N PHE A 25 -5.33 0.78 -7.24
CA PHE A 25 -6.45 -0.10 -7.53
C PHE A 25 -6.88 0.08 -8.98
N ASP A 26 -6.97 -1.02 -9.71
CA ASP A 26 -7.46 -1.06 -11.08
C ASP A 26 -8.91 -1.53 -11.10
N TYR A 27 -9.72 -0.87 -11.94
CA TYR A 27 -11.15 -1.12 -12.04
C TYR A 27 -11.57 -1.32 -13.49
N TYR A 28 -12.53 -2.22 -13.68
CA TYR A 28 -13.36 -2.26 -14.88
C TYR A 28 -14.48 -1.23 -14.71
N ASP A 29 -14.41 -0.16 -15.51
CA ASP A 29 -15.35 0.95 -15.51
C ASP A 29 -16.21 0.90 -16.77
N GLU A 30 -17.26 0.07 -16.73
CA GLU A 30 -18.16 -0.15 -17.87
C GLU A 30 -18.78 1.16 -18.38
N LYS A 31 -19.14 2.06 -17.45
CA LYS A 31 -19.82 3.33 -17.73
C LYS A 31 -18.85 4.47 -18.05
N LYS A 32 -17.54 4.22 -17.98
CA LYS A 32 -16.45 5.18 -18.24
C LYS A 32 -16.60 6.43 -17.36
N GLU A 33 -17.03 6.25 -16.12
CA GLU A 33 -17.25 7.31 -15.14
C GLU A 33 -15.96 8.09 -14.87
N TYR A 34 -14.84 7.40 -14.63
CA TYR A 34 -13.54 8.05 -14.39
C TYR A 34 -13.01 8.73 -15.64
N TYR A 35 -13.20 8.12 -16.82
CA TYR A 35 -12.83 8.75 -18.09
C TYR A 35 -13.57 10.09 -18.27
N LYS A 36 -14.89 10.11 -18.06
CA LYS A 36 -15.68 11.35 -18.14
C LYS A 36 -15.24 12.38 -17.10
N LEU A 37 -14.91 11.93 -15.89
CA LEU A 37 -14.46 12.81 -14.80
C LEU A 37 -13.11 13.45 -15.09
N ILE A 38 -12.14 12.70 -15.61
CA ILE A 38 -10.78 13.22 -15.88
C ILE A 38 -10.79 14.33 -16.94
N TYR A 39 -11.69 14.25 -17.92
CA TYR A 39 -11.88 15.31 -18.92
C TYR A 39 -12.88 16.40 -18.47
N SER A 40 -13.37 16.31 -17.23
CA SER A 40 -14.18 17.35 -16.60
C SER A 40 -13.33 18.19 -15.66
N SER A 41 -13.79 19.40 -15.35
CA SER A 41 -13.17 20.24 -14.31
C SER A 41 -13.48 19.80 -12.88
N LEU A 42 -14.05 18.60 -12.67
CA LEU A 42 -14.52 18.09 -11.37
C LEU A 42 -13.71 16.91 -10.83
N ASN A 43 -12.69 16.43 -11.55
CA ASN A 43 -11.85 15.32 -11.10
C ASN A 43 -11.24 15.54 -9.70
N TYR A 44 -10.84 16.77 -9.38
CA TYR A 44 -10.24 17.12 -8.09
C TYR A 44 -11.17 16.84 -6.90
N LYS A 45 -12.49 17.01 -7.06
CA LYS A 45 -13.47 16.72 -5.99
C LYS A 45 -13.54 15.23 -5.71
N GLU A 46 -13.48 14.42 -6.76
CA GLU A 46 -13.49 12.97 -6.63
C GLU A 46 -12.17 12.48 -6.01
N GLU A 47 -11.03 13.03 -6.43
CA GLU A 47 -9.74 12.74 -5.81
C GLU A 47 -9.71 13.11 -4.32
N GLU A 48 -10.27 14.26 -3.95
CA GLU A 48 -10.38 14.66 -2.54
C GLU A 48 -11.30 13.72 -1.74
N ARG A 49 -12.44 13.34 -2.32
CA ARG A 49 -13.36 12.36 -1.73
C ARG A 49 -12.64 11.02 -1.49
N LEU A 50 -11.96 10.49 -2.50
CA LEU A 50 -11.22 9.23 -2.42
C LEU A 50 -10.10 9.29 -1.37
N LYS A 51 -9.34 10.38 -1.33
CA LYS A 51 -8.32 10.60 -0.30
C LYS A 51 -8.92 10.50 1.11
N ASN A 52 -10.06 11.14 1.34
CA ASN A 52 -10.71 11.13 2.65
C ASN A 52 -11.26 9.74 3.02
N GLU A 53 -11.85 9.02 2.07
CA GLU A 53 -12.32 7.64 2.30
C GLU A 53 -11.15 6.68 2.60
N MET A 54 -10.06 6.77 1.85
CA MET A 54 -8.86 5.97 2.12
C MET A 54 -8.26 6.30 3.49
N GLN A 55 -8.22 7.59 3.89
CA GLN A 55 -7.74 7.96 5.22
C GLN A 55 -8.62 7.38 6.33
N LYS A 56 -9.94 7.35 6.14
CA LYS A 56 -10.85 6.72 7.11
C LYS A 56 -10.60 5.21 7.23
N GLN A 57 -10.39 4.53 6.10
CA GLN A 57 -10.04 3.11 6.10
C GLN A 57 -8.75 2.87 6.86
N ILE A 58 -7.67 3.58 6.53
CA ILE A 58 -6.38 3.48 7.22
C ILE A 58 -6.50 3.79 8.72
N ASN A 59 -7.32 4.77 9.11
CA ASN A 59 -7.52 5.11 10.52
C ASN A 59 -8.23 4.01 11.33
N SER A 60 -8.90 3.06 10.65
CA SER A 60 -9.47 1.88 11.30
C SER A 60 -8.44 0.79 11.56
N GLU A 61 -7.27 0.88 10.92
CA GLU A 61 -6.15 -0.03 11.10
C GLU A 61 -5.19 0.48 12.19
N LYS A 62 -4.40 -0.44 12.73
CA LYS A 62 -3.38 -0.14 13.73
C LYS A 62 -2.01 -0.50 13.18
N THR A 63 -1.31 0.52 12.71
CA THR A 63 0.08 0.43 12.29
C THR A 63 1.04 0.67 13.46
N ILE A 64 1.99 -0.23 13.64
CA ILE A 64 3.00 -0.19 14.70
C ILE A 64 4.38 -0.30 14.04
N LEU A 65 5.27 0.63 14.37
CA LEU A 65 6.67 0.62 13.95
C LEU A 65 7.54 0.63 15.19
N ASN A 66 8.37 -0.39 15.37
CA ASN A 66 9.26 -0.52 16.53
C ASN A 66 8.49 -0.31 17.86
N GLU A 67 7.39 -1.04 18.05
CA GLU A 67 6.51 -0.99 19.23
C GLU A 67 5.77 0.34 19.44
N LYS A 68 5.91 1.31 18.52
CA LYS A 68 5.23 2.60 18.58
C LYS A 68 4.14 2.71 17.53
N TYR A 69 2.97 3.14 17.97
CA TYR A 69 1.89 3.50 17.05
C TYR A 69 2.36 4.56 16.06
N SER A 70 2.09 4.31 14.79
CA SER A 70 2.38 5.23 13.70
C SER A 70 1.10 5.47 12.92
N PHE A 71 0.93 6.69 12.43
CA PHE A 71 -0.28 7.10 11.72
C PHE A 71 0.04 7.32 10.25
N PRO A 72 -0.35 6.40 9.34
CA PRO A 72 -0.22 6.64 7.92
C PRO A 72 -1.13 7.79 7.47
N VAL A 73 -0.59 8.69 6.65
CA VAL A 73 -1.30 9.86 6.16
C VAL A 73 -1.40 9.81 4.64
N VAL A 74 -2.63 9.74 4.13
CA VAL A 74 -2.91 9.84 2.69
C VAL A 74 -2.65 11.28 2.25
N LYS A 75 -1.56 11.52 1.51
CA LYS A 75 -1.22 12.84 0.99
C LYS A 75 -2.06 13.19 -0.21
N TYR A 76 -2.19 12.25 -1.14
CA TYR A 76 -2.88 12.44 -2.42
C TYR A 76 -3.65 11.18 -2.81
N ALA A 77 -4.74 11.39 -3.55
CA ALA A 77 -5.35 10.39 -4.38
C ALA A 77 -5.37 10.91 -5.83
N LYS A 78 -5.25 10.01 -6.80
CA LYS A 78 -5.30 10.32 -8.23
C LYS A 78 -6.15 9.31 -8.95
N ILE A 79 -7.01 9.79 -9.84
CA ILE A 79 -7.77 8.92 -10.73
C ILE A 79 -7.19 8.99 -12.14
N GLY A 80 -7.26 7.88 -12.84
CA GLY A 80 -6.68 7.79 -14.18
C GLY A 80 -7.29 6.69 -15.04
N ILE A 81 -6.73 6.55 -16.23
CA ILE A 81 -7.09 5.54 -17.22
C ILE A 81 -5.86 4.68 -17.52
N ARG A 82 -6.04 3.37 -17.52
CA ARG A 82 -5.01 2.37 -17.84
C ARG A 82 -5.20 1.89 -19.27
N GLY A 83 -4.62 2.61 -20.23
CA GLY A 83 -4.63 2.26 -21.65
C GLY A 83 -5.97 2.46 -22.38
N THR A 84 -7.11 1.99 -21.83
CA THR A 84 -8.44 2.12 -22.47
C THR A 84 -9.47 2.79 -21.55
N PRO A 85 -10.45 3.53 -22.08
CA PRO A 85 -11.46 4.23 -21.26
C PRO A 85 -12.30 3.37 -20.31
N ARG A 86 -12.27 2.03 -20.46
CA ARG A 86 -12.99 1.08 -19.60
C ARG A 86 -12.13 0.48 -18.50
N ILE A 87 -10.82 0.74 -18.51
CA ILE A 87 -9.93 0.34 -17.42
C ILE A 87 -9.44 1.62 -16.76
N SER A 88 -9.94 1.86 -15.55
CA SER A 88 -9.57 3.03 -14.77
C SER A 88 -8.76 2.62 -13.55
N PHE A 89 -8.12 3.58 -12.91
CA PHE A 89 -7.41 3.35 -11.67
C PHE A 89 -7.63 4.46 -10.66
N ALA A 90 -7.46 4.12 -9.39
CA ALA A 90 -7.25 5.07 -8.30
C ALA A 90 -5.90 4.76 -7.63
N THR A 91 -5.02 5.76 -7.57
CA THR A 91 -3.71 5.67 -6.90
C THR A 91 -3.70 6.54 -5.66
N PHE A 92 -3.20 6.00 -4.56
CA PHE A 92 -3.07 6.66 -3.28
C PHE A 92 -1.60 6.78 -2.91
N TYR A 93 -1.20 7.98 -2.49
CA TYR A 93 0.14 8.29 -2.01
C TYR A 93 0.07 8.51 -0.51
N ILE A 94 0.68 7.61 0.26
CA ILE A 94 0.58 7.59 1.71
C ILE A 94 1.98 7.68 2.29
N GLU A 95 2.11 8.40 3.39
CA GLU A 95 3.36 8.57 4.11
C GLU A 95 3.21 8.15 5.55
N ILE A 96 4.24 7.48 6.08
CA ILE A 96 4.39 7.20 7.51
C ILE A 96 5.72 7.76 7.98
N SER A 97 5.65 8.73 8.90
CA SER A 97 6.84 9.17 9.63
C SER A 97 7.17 8.15 10.71
N TRP A 98 8.45 7.80 10.83
CA TRP A 98 8.92 6.82 11.81
C TRP A 98 10.36 7.08 12.22
N ILE A 99 10.81 6.43 13.29
CA ILE A 99 12.18 6.52 13.78
C ILE A 99 12.82 5.14 13.63
N PRO A 100 13.74 4.96 12.66
CA PRO A 100 14.40 3.69 12.46
C PRO A 100 15.42 3.42 13.57
N ASN A 101 15.51 2.16 13.97
CA ASN A 101 16.59 1.66 14.81
C ASN A 101 17.79 1.28 13.94
N ILE A 102 19.00 1.42 14.50
CA ILE A 102 20.18 0.77 13.94
C ILE A 102 20.06 -0.74 14.23
N GLY A 103 20.13 -1.56 13.19
CA GLY A 103 19.88 -3.00 13.25
C GLY A 103 18.39 -3.30 13.07
N LYS A 104 17.81 -4.05 14.00
CA LYS A 104 16.47 -4.64 13.86
C LYS A 104 15.35 -3.61 13.93
N ASN A 105 14.45 -3.71 12.97
CA ASN A 105 13.22 -2.94 12.87
C ASN A 105 12.02 -3.87 12.62
N VAL A 106 10.86 -3.46 13.13
CA VAL A 106 9.60 -4.21 12.99
C VAL A 106 8.52 -3.27 12.48
N TYR A 107 7.85 -3.66 11.42
CA TYR A 107 6.55 -3.11 11.01
C TYR A 107 5.47 -4.13 11.34
N GLU A 108 4.37 -3.68 11.91
CA GLU A 108 3.17 -4.47 12.13
C GLU A 108 1.95 -3.68 11.70
N ASN A 109 0.97 -4.36 11.12
CA ASN A 109 -0.34 -3.80 10.85
C ASN A 109 -1.43 -4.75 11.33
N ILE A 110 -2.39 -4.22 12.09
CA ILE A 110 -3.54 -4.97 12.60
C ILE A 110 -4.81 -4.35 12.01
N TYR A 111 -5.66 -5.18 11.41
CA TYR A 111 -6.88 -4.78 10.71
C TYR A 111 -7.93 -5.90 10.79
N GLU A 112 -9.14 -5.65 10.31
CA GLU A 112 -10.21 -6.66 10.36
C GLU A 112 -9.90 -7.84 9.43
N GLU A 113 -10.19 -9.07 9.90
CA GLU A 113 -10.10 -10.26 9.05
C GLU A 113 -11.02 -10.12 7.84
N THR A 114 -10.55 -10.52 6.66
CA THR A 114 -11.33 -10.43 5.43
C THR A 114 -10.95 -11.53 4.44
N THR A 115 -11.58 -11.53 3.27
CA THR A 115 -11.22 -12.38 2.14
C THR A 115 -10.88 -11.50 0.95
N ALA A 116 -9.75 -11.78 0.29
CA ALA A 116 -9.32 -11.02 -0.88
C ALA A 116 -10.38 -11.06 -1.99
N GLU A 117 -10.97 -9.92 -2.34
CA GLU A 117 -12.03 -9.83 -3.36
C GLU A 117 -11.50 -9.96 -4.80
N TYR A 118 -10.21 -9.67 -4.97
CA TYR A 118 -9.45 -9.67 -6.22
C TYR A 118 -7.98 -10.03 -5.93
N ASP A 119 -7.24 -10.37 -6.97
CA ASP A 119 -5.79 -10.59 -6.87
C ASP A 119 -5.09 -9.27 -6.54
N TYR A 120 -4.07 -9.31 -5.69
CA TYR A 120 -3.22 -8.15 -5.47
C TYR A 120 -1.77 -8.54 -5.21
N SER A 121 -0.86 -7.59 -5.40
CA SER A 121 0.53 -7.73 -4.99
C SER A 121 0.99 -6.56 -4.15
N VAL A 122 1.98 -6.82 -3.29
CA VAL A 122 2.66 -5.80 -2.52
C VAL A 122 4.16 -6.00 -2.66
N THR A 123 4.88 -4.94 -3.04
CA THR A 123 6.33 -4.92 -3.10
C THR A 123 6.86 -4.05 -1.98
N TRP A 124 7.65 -4.63 -1.08
CA TRP A 124 8.43 -3.91 -0.10
C TRP A 124 9.84 -3.69 -0.59
N ILE A 125 10.33 -2.47 -0.41
CA ILE A 125 11.66 -2.04 -0.85
C ILE A 125 12.37 -1.43 0.35
N LEU A 126 13.45 -2.07 0.79
CA LEU A 126 14.38 -1.51 1.77
C LEU A 126 15.46 -0.69 1.07
N PRO A 127 16.21 0.15 1.79
CA PRO A 127 17.46 0.69 1.27
C PRO A 127 18.43 -0.43 0.88
N ASN A 128 19.35 -0.20 -0.06
CA ASN A 128 20.26 -1.24 -0.57
C ASN A 128 21.11 -1.94 0.52
N CYS A 129 21.35 -1.26 1.65
CA CYS A 129 22.07 -1.80 2.80
C CYS A 129 21.18 -2.66 3.73
N GLY A 130 19.86 -2.58 3.59
CA GLY A 130 18.91 -3.29 4.44
C GLY A 130 18.66 -4.73 3.95
N ASN A 131 18.11 -5.54 4.84
CA ASN A 131 17.74 -6.93 4.53
C ASN A 131 16.47 -7.33 5.29
N PHE A 132 15.63 -8.16 4.66
CA PHE A 132 14.49 -8.75 5.34
C PHE A 132 14.92 -9.98 6.13
N ASN A 133 14.42 -10.11 7.36
CA ASN A 133 14.65 -11.28 8.21
C ASN A 133 13.45 -12.22 8.22
N LYS A 134 12.22 -11.68 8.30
CA LYS A 134 10.98 -12.45 8.32
C LYS A 134 9.82 -11.58 7.85
N ILE A 135 8.93 -12.13 7.02
CA ILE A 135 7.64 -11.54 6.67
C ILE A 135 6.55 -12.55 7.03
N ASP A 136 5.59 -12.10 7.82
CA ASP A 136 4.43 -12.84 8.27
C ASP A 136 3.18 -12.14 7.71
N VAL A 137 2.69 -12.63 6.57
CA VAL A 137 1.57 -12.05 5.81
C VAL A 137 0.71 -13.17 5.24
N SER A 138 -0.55 -12.85 4.93
CA SER A 138 -1.40 -13.76 4.16
C SER A 138 -1.00 -13.70 2.68
N GLY A 139 -0.48 -14.78 2.11
CA GLY A 139 -0.09 -14.84 0.69
C GLY A 139 1.20 -15.60 0.41
N GLU A 140 1.62 -15.60 -0.86
CA GLU A 140 2.91 -16.13 -1.30
C GLU A 140 3.96 -15.02 -1.20
N VAL A 141 5.09 -15.29 -0.52
CA VAL A 141 6.18 -14.33 -0.29
C VAL A 141 7.46 -14.79 -1.01
N TYR A 142 8.10 -13.86 -1.72
CA TYR A 142 9.37 -14.04 -2.40
C TYR A 142 10.34 -12.91 -2.06
N TYR A 143 11.63 -13.20 -2.04
CA TYR A 143 12.67 -12.21 -1.70
C TYR A 143 13.69 -12.11 -2.82
N GLU A 144 14.16 -10.89 -3.10
CA GLU A 144 15.28 -10.65 -4.01
C GLU A 144 16.07 -9.43 -3.52
N ASN A 145 17.30 -9.63 -3.05
CA ASN A 145 18.12 -8.56 -2.46
C ASN A 145 17.38 -7.80 -1.35
N ASN A 146 17.25 -6.48 -1.49
CA ASN A 146 16.52 -5.58 -0.60
C ASN A 146 15.03 -5.45 -0.95
N TYR A 147 14.49 -6.37 -1.76
CA TYR A 147 13.08 -6.42 -2.16
C TYR A 147 12.38 -7.64 -1.56
N ALA A 148 11.12 -7.45 -1.20
CA ALA A 148 10.20 -8.55 -0.91
C ALA A 148 8.92 -8.36 -1.72
N PHE A 149 8.46 -9.45 -2.32
CA PHE A 149 7.27 -9.49 -3.17
C PHE A 149 6.24 -10.40 -2.53
N ILE A 150 5.05 -9.85 -2.31
CA ILE A 150 3.90 -10.56 -1.75
C ILE A 150 2.85 -10.65 -2.85
N LYS A 151 2.32 -11.85 -3.08
CA LYS A 151 1.22 -12.09 -4.03
C LYS A 151 0.07 -12.75 -3.29
N VAL A 152 -1.12 -12.19 -3.46
CA VAL A 152 -2.34 -12.68 -2.84
C VAL A 152 -3.37 -12.93 -3.92
N LYS A 153 -3.91 -14.15 -3.95
CA LYS A 153 -4.95 -14.54 -4.90
C LYS A 153 -6.31 -14.20 -4.33
N LYS A 154 -7.26 -13.85 -5.20
CA LYS A 154 -8.68 -13.76 -4.88
C LYS A 154 -9.14 -15.01 -4.12
N GLY A 155 -9.93 -14.79 -3.07
CA GLY A 155 -10.42 -15.85 -2.19
C GLY A 155 -9.46 -16.24 -1.06
N THR A 156 -8.24 -15.69 -1.02
CA THR A 156 -7.34 -15.91 0.12
C THR A 156 -7.93 -15.28 1.38
N LYS A 157 -7.96 -16.04 2.49
CA LYS A 157 -8.33 -15.52 3.80
C LYS A 157 -7.19 -14.64 4.33
N ILE A 158 -7.52 -13.42 4.74
CA ILE A 158 -6.58 -12.47 5.34
C ILE A 158 -6.85 -12.40 6.84
N ASN A 159 -5.83 -12.73 7.63
CA ASN A 159 -5.96 -12.96 9.08
C ASN A 159 -5.98 -11.69 9.94
N GLY A 160 -6.07 -10.50 9.34
CA GLY A 160 -6.16 -9.24 10.10
C GLY A 160 -4.88 -8.84 10.83
N TYR A 161 -3.76 -9.49 10.53
CA TYR A 161 -2.44 -9.17 11.08
C TYR A 161 -1.36 -9.45 10.06
N GLU A 162 -0.39 -8.54 9.99
CA GLU A 162 0.87 -8.74 9.30
C GLU A 162 2.05 -8.18 10.08
N SER A 163 3.22 -8.79 9.90
CA SER A 163 4.48 -8.35 10.50
C SER A 163 5.64 -8.49 9.54
N ILE A 164 6.52 -7.49 9.50
CA ILE A 164 7.70 -7.44 8.66
C ILE A 164 8.89 -7.07 9.54
N LEU A 165 9.79 -8.03 9.69
CA LEU A 165 11.04 -7.92 10.41
C LEU A 165 12.18 -7.69 9.42
N PHE A 166 12.94 -6.62 9.61
CA PHE A 166 14.06 -6.26 8.74
C PHE A 166 15.19 -5.57 9.51
N ASP A 167 16.40 -5.65 8.97
CA ASP A 167 17.59 -5.02 9.53
C ASP A 167 18.01 -3.82 8.67
N LEU A 168 18.33 -2.71 9.35
CA LEU A 168 18.98 -1.52 8.80
C LEU A 168 20.34 -1.31 9.49
N PRO A 169 21.45 -1.84 8.94
CA PRO A 169 22.77 -1.68 9.55
C PRO A 169 23.22 -0.22 9.61
N LYS A 170 24.28 0.05 10.38
CA LYS A 170 24.85 1.40 10.53
C LYS A 170 25.21 2.06 9.19
N SER A 171 25.57 1.29 8.17
CA SER A 171 25.85 1.79 6.80
C SER A 171 24.62 2.37 6.09
N CYS A 172 23.43 2.24 6.67
CA CYS A 172 22.21 2.89 6.20
C CYS A 172 22.02 4.34 6.70
N PHE A 173 22.93 4.86 7.53
CA PHE A 173 22.86 6.19 8.13
C PHE A 173 24.18 6.93 7.94
#